data_AF-A0A2D8RLB3-F1
#
_entry.id   AF-A0A2D8RLB3-F1
#
_cell.length_a   1.000
_cell.length_b   1.000
_cell.length_c   1.000
_cell.angle_alpha   90.00
_cell.angle_beta   90.00
_cell.angle_gamma   90.00
#
_symmetry.space_group_name_H-M   'P 1'
#
loop_
_entity.id
_entity.type
_entity.pdbx_description
1 polymer ?
#
loop_
_entity_poly.entity_id
_entity_poly.type
_entity_poly.pdbx_seq_one_letter_code
_entity_poly.pdbx_strand_id
1 'polypeptide(L)'
;MGVIVAAPTAGSCGAMPGSVLAVADSLGIDEDGKVRSLLEAGLIGVFIATHATFAAEVGGCMAECGSGAGMAAASMVGLANGSLKQQLSAASIALQNSFGMTCDPIANRVEAPCLGKNVLAGSNALSCANMALSDYEHLVPLDEVINAMNEVAGYIPHELCCTAKGGLSVTPTSKAIEERLAEQEKAAK
;
A
#
# COMPACT_ATOMS: atom_id res chain seq x y z
N MET A 1 14.69 16.69 0.23
CA MET A 1 13.59 15.81 0.66
C MET A 1 13.00 16.35 1.94
N GLY A 2 11.67 16.35 2.07
CA GLY A 2 11.00 16.62 3.35
C GLY A 2 11.09 15.43 4.31
N VAL A 3 10.45 15.54 5.47
CA VAL A 3 10.30 14.43 6.42
C VAL A 3 9.19 13.50 5.92
N ILE A 4 9.48 12.21 5.84
CA ILE A 4 8.52 11.16 5.42
C ILE A 4 8.30 10.20 6.59
N VAL A 5 7.04 9.86 6.85
CA VAL A 5 6.65 8.86 7.85
C VAL A 5 6.26 7.58 7.10
N ALA A 6 6.90 6.47 7.40
CA ALA A 6 6.63 5.20 6.75
C ALA A 6 5.25 4.64 7.12
N ALA A 7 4.49 4.13 6.14
CA ALA A 7 3.15 3.59 6.38
C ALA A 7 2.65 2.58 5.32
N PRO A 8 3.16 1.34 5.29
CA PRO A 8 4.20 0.78 6.17
C PRO A 8 5.65 1.11 5.75
N THR A 9 5.88 1.62 4.55
CA THR A 9 7.20 2.00 4.04
C THR A 9 7.21 3.46 3.57
N ALA A 10 8.36 3.95 3.13
CA ALA A 10 8.45 5.28 2.53
C ALA A 10 7.78 5.35 1.14
N GLY A 11 7.71 4.26 0.37
CA GLY A 11 7.10 4.26 -0.96
C GLY A 11 5.58 4.14 -0.95
N SER A 12 4.97 3.65 0.14
CA SER A 12 3.51 3.62 0.36
C SER A 12 3.00 4.63 1.39
N CYS A 13 3.85 5.58 1.81
CA CYS A 13 3.57 6.49 2.92
C CYS A 13 2.35 7.40 2.72
N GLY A 14 1.91 7.62 1.48
CA GLY A 14 0.79 8.50 1.17
C GLY A 14 -0.57 7.80 1.26
N ALA A 15 -0.61 6.51 0.92
CA ALA A 15 -1.84 5.75 0.78
C ALA A 15 -2.58 5.61 2.12
N MET A 16 -1.95 4.96 3.10
CA MET A 16 -2.62 4.62 4.36
C MET A 16 -3.03 5.86 5.16
N PRO A 17 -2.10 6.70 5.65
CA PRO A 17 -2.49 7.81 6.51
C PRO A 17 -3.27 8.88 5.74
N GLY A 18 -2.92 9.15 4.48
CA GLY A 18 -3.59 10.18 3.69
C GLY A 18 -5.07 9.84 3.43
N SER A 19 -5.37 8.59 3.11
CA SER A 19 -6.75 8.17 2.85
C SER A 19 -7.56 8.01 4.14
N VAL A 20 -6.98 7.46 5.22
CA VAL A 20 -7.65 7.36 6.53
C VAL A 20 -7.99 8.75 7.08
N LEU A 21 -7.05 9.69 7.06
CA LEU A 21 -7.28 11.04 7.56
C LEU A 21 -8.30 11.81 6.71
N ALA A 22 -8.28 11.64 5.38
CA ALA A 22 -9.28 12.25 4.50
C ALA A 22 -10.71 11.75 4.80
N VAL A 23 -10.87 10.44 5.08
CA VAL A 23 -12.15 9.88 5.49
C VAL A 23 -12.55 10.38 6.88
N ALA A 24 -11.63 10.43 7.83
CA ALA A 24 -11.88 10.94 9.17
C ALA A 24 -12.36 12.41 9.13
N ASP A 25 -11.69 13.26 8.36
CA ASP A 25 -12.07 14.66 8.15
C ASP A 25 -13.46 14.77 7.50
N SER A 26 -13.73 13.94 6.47
CA SER A 26 -15.04 13.89 5.80
C SER A 26 -16.18 13.46 6.74
N LEU A 27 -15.89 12.65 7.74
CA LEU A 27 -16.86 12.20 8.75
C LEU A 27 -16.93 13.14 9.97
N GLY A 28 -16.11 14.18 10.03
CA GLY A 28 -16.05 15.12 11.16
C GLY A 28 -15.49 14.49 12.45
N ILE A 29 -14.58 13.53 12.30
CA ILE A 29 -13.95 12.82 13.43
C ILE A 29 -12.90 13.73 14.08
N ASP A 30 -12.88 13.72 15.41
CA ASP A 30 -11.95 14.51 16.20
C ASP A 30 -10.52 13.94 16.20
N GLU A 31 -9.57 14.66 16.81
CA GLU A 31 -8.16 14.26 16.84
C GLU A 31 -7.96 12.91 17.56
N ASP A 32 -8.67 12.65 18.65
CA ASP A 32 -8.58 11.37 19.35
C ASP A 32 -9.08 10.21 18.47
N GLY A 33 -10.16 10.42 17.72
CA GLY A 33 -10.67 9.46 16.75
C GLY A 33 -9.70 9.21 15.60
N LYS A 34 -9.04 10.25 15.07
CA LYS A 34 -7.97 10.11 14.05
C LYS A 34 -6.77 9.31 14.58
N VAL A 35 -6.35 9.57 15.81
CA VAL A 35 -5.24 8.83 16.43
C VAL A 35 -5.62 7.35 16.60
N ARG A 36 -6.84 7.06 17.05
CA ARG A 36 -7.35 5.69 17.17
C ARG A 36 -7.45 4.99 15.81
N SER A 37 -7.91 5.67 14.77
CA SER A 37 -8.00 5.05 13.44
C SER A 37 -6.63 4.74 12.84
N LEU A 38 -5.62 5.58 13.07
CA LEU A 38 -4.24 5.27 12.68
C LEU A 38 -3.67 4.10 13.48
N LEU A 39 -4.04 3.96 14.76
CA LEU A 39 -3.68 2.79 15.57
C LEU A 39 -4.34 1.50 15.04
N GLU A 40 -5.63 1.55 14.68
CA GLU A 40 -6.35 0.43 14.06
C GLU A 40 -5.68 -0.02 12.75
N ALA A 41 -5.31 0.93 11.88
CA ALA A 41 -4.55 0.64 10.67
C ALA A 41 -3.21 -0.03 11.00
N GLY A 42 -2.52 0.45 12.03
CA GLY A 42 -1.28 -0.12 12.53
C GLY A 42 -1.42 -1.57 13.01
N LEU A 43 -2.53 -1.92 13.66
CA LEU A 43 -2.79 -3.30 14.13
C LEU A 43 -2.91 -4.29 12.96
N ILE A 44 -3.57 -3.92 11.86
CA ILE A 44 -3.55 -4.73 10.64
C ILE A 44 -2.12 -4.87 10.11
N GLY A 45 -1.34 -3.79 10.16
CA GLY A 45 0.07 -3.82 9.81
C GLY A 45 0.87 -4.81 10.67
N VAL A 46 0.58 -4.94 11.97
CA VAL A 46 1.23 -5.92 12.85
C VAL A 46 0.95 -7.35 12.39
N PHE A 47 -0.28 -7.67 12.00
CA PHE A 47 -0.61 -9.00 11.48
C PHE A 47 0.16 -9.31 10.20
N ILE A 48 0.25 -8.34 9.28
CA ILE A 48 1.01 -8.50 8.04
C ILE A 48 2.51 -8.67 8.35
N ALA A 49 3.10 -7.82 9.19
CA ALA A 49 4.52 -7.87 9.52
C ALA A 49 4.94 -9.15 10.26
N THR A 50 4.00 -9.80 10.97
CA THR A 50 4.27 -11.03 11.72
C THR A 50 4.39 -12.25 10.80
N HIS A 51 3.64 -12.27 9.69
CA HIS A 51 3.51 -13.45 8.83
C HIS A 51 4.03 -13.23 7.40
N ALA A 52 4.29 -11.98 7.02
CA ALA A 52 4.73 -11.57 5.70
C ALA A 52 5.78 -10.44 5.79
N THR A 53 6.04 -9.79 4.65
CA THR A 53 7.01 -8.69 4.53
C THR A 53 6.35 -7.43 3.98
N PHE A 54 6.94 -6.26 4.27
CA PHE A 54 6.62 -5.00 3.60
C PHE A 54 7.64 -4.62 2.51
N ALA A 55 8.70 -5.42 2.37
CA ALA A 55 9.79 -5.16 1.46
C ALA A 55 9.35 -5.38 0.00
N ALA A 56 9.19 -4.30 -0.77
CA ALA A 56 8.87 -4.38 -2.18
C ALA A 56 10.01 -4.97 -3.04
N GLU A 57 11.24 -4.92 -2.54
CA GLU A 57 12.40 -5.59 -3.10
C GLU A 57 12.34 -7.13 -2.95
N VAL A 58 11.51 -7.64 -2.03
CA VAL A 58 11.27 -9.08 -1.84
C VAL A 58 9.98 -9.51 -2.51
N GLY A 59 8.87 -8.83 -2.23
CA GLY A 59 7.52 -9.30 -2.60
C GLY A 59 6.76 -8.43 -3.59
N GLY A 60 7.44 -7.54 -4.31
CA GLY A 60 6.76 -6.58 -5.19
C GLY A 60 5.92 -5.56 -4.43
N CYS A 61 5.19 -4.71 -5.16
CA CYS A 61 4.45 -3.61 -4.54
C CYS A 61 3.16 -4.06 -3.83
N MET A 62 2.72 -5.30 -4.04
CA MET A 62 1.63 -5.89 -3.25
C MET A 62 1.99 -5.95 -1.75
N ALA A 63 3.25 -6.27 -1.44
CA ALA A 63 3.75 -6.31 -0.06
C ALA A 63 3.78 -4.91 0.58
N GLU A 64 3.88 -3.87 -0.23
CA GLU A 64 4.08 -2.49 0.22
C GLU A 64 2.79 -1.65 0.13
N CYS A 65 2.35 -1.29 -1.08
CA CYS A 65 1.14 -0.52 -1.32
C CYS A 65 -0.12 -1.37 -1.10
N GLY A 66 -0.09 -2.67 -1.39
CA GLY A 66 -1.21 -3.57 -1.10
C GLY A 66 -1.48 -3.69 0.40
N SER A 67 -0.42 -3.88 1.19
CA SER A 67 -0.48 -3.81 2.65
C SER A 67 -1.03 -2.47 3.15
N GLY A 68 -0.54 -1.35 2.60
CA GLY A 68 -1.08 -0.02 2.92
C GLY A 68 -2.57 0.11 2.62
N ALA A 69 -3.06 -0.49 1.52
CA ALA A 69 -4.48 -0.54 1.19
C ALA A 69 -5.29 -1.35 2.22
N GLY A 70 -4.81 -2.53 2.61
CA GLY A 70 -5.45 -3.36 3.64
C GLY A 70 -5.53 -2.69 5.00
N MET A 71 -4.44 -2.05 5.43
CA MET A 71 -4.38 -1.28 6.67
C MET A 71 -5.39 -0.12 6.66
N ALA A 72 -5.46 0.63 5.55
CA ALA A 72 -6.39 1.74 5.41
C ALA A 72 -7.85 1.28 5.39
N ALA A 73 -8.15 0.20 4.66
CA ALA A 73 -9.51 -0.31 4.47
C ALA A 73 -10.18 -0.67 5.81
N ALA A 74 -9.48 -1.41 6.67
CA ALA A 74 -9.98 -1.75 8.00
C ALA A 74 -10.25 -0.51 8.87
N SER A 75 -9.30 0.43 8.89
CA SER A 75 -9.40 1.66 9.67
C SER A 75 -10.57 2.55 9.21
N MET A 76 -10.82 2.64 7.90
CA MET A 76 -11.98 3.36 7.36
C MET A 76 -13.32 2.75 7.79
N VAL A 77 -13.39 1.41 7.88
CA VAL A 77 -14.58 0.74 8.43
C VAL A 77 -14.74 1.07 9.91
N GLY A 78 -13.65 1.08 10.69
CA GLY A 78 -13.67 1.49 12.10
C GLY A 78 -14.17 2.92 12.30
N LEU A 79 -13.67 3.87 11.50
CA LEU A 79 -14.15 5.27 11.46
C LEU A 79 -15.65 5.39 11.17
N ALA A 80 -16.20 4.49 10.36
CA ALA A 80 -17.62 4.42 10.03
C ALA A 80 -18.45 3.61 11.05
N ASN A 81 -17.89 3.27 12.22
CA ASN A 81 -18.50 2.43 13.26
C ASN A 81 -18.86 1.01 12.80
N GLY A 82 -18.16 0.49 11.78
CA GLY A 82 -18.31 -0.89 11.34
C GLY A 82 -17.72 -1.89 12.33
N SER A 83 -18.29 -3.09 12.35
CA SER A 83 -17.87 -4.17 13.24
C SER A 83 -16.46 -4.67 12.92
N LEU A 84 -15.81 -5.33 13.89
CA LEU A 84 -14.52 -5.99 13.68
C LEU A 84 -14.55 -6.97 12.50
N LYS A 85 -15.67 -7.69 12.32
CA LYS A 85 -15.84 -8.60 11.17
C LYS A 85 -15.76 -7.86 9.84
N GLN A 86 -16.41 -6.70 9.74
CA GLN A 86 -16.35 -5.85 8.54
C GLN A 86 -14.95 -5.25 8.35
N GLN A 87 -14.25 -4.85 9.42
CA GLN A 87 -12.89 -4.34 9.32
C GLN A 87 -11.93 -5.40 8.74
N LEU A 88 -12.02 -6.65 9.23
CA LEU A 88 -11.25 -7.77 8.71
C LEU A 88 -11.62 -8.12 7.26
N SER A 89 -12.91 -8.04 6.89
CA SER A 89 -13.35 -8.18 5.50
C SER A 89 -12.74 -7.14 4.59
N ALA A 90 -12.76 -5.87 4.98
CA ALA A 90 -12.20 -4.79 4.18
C ALA A 90 -10.69 -4.97 3.96
N ALA A 91 -9.94 -5.31 5.02
CA ALA A 91 -8.51 -5.59 4.90
C ALA A 91 -8.22 -6.79 3.98
N SER A 92 -8.98 -7.89 4.14
CA SER A 92 -8.81 -9.11 3.34
C SER A 92 -9.04 -8.83 1.85
N ILE A 93 -10.15 -8.17 1.50
CA ILE A 93 -10.50 -7.89 0.10
C ILE A 93 -9.48 -6.92 -0.51
N ALA A 94 -9.08 -5.88 0.23
CA ALA A 94 -8.11 -4.90 -0.26
C ALA A 94 -6.74 -5.53 -0.57
N LEU A 95 -6.26 -6.45 0.28
CA LEU A 95 -5.04 -7.22 0.03
C LEU A 95 -5.18 -8.11 -1.20
N GLN A 96 -6.27 -8.86 -1.33
CA GLN A 96 -6.51 -9.74 -2.49
C GLN A 96 -6.46 -8.97 -3.82
N ASN A 97 -7.05 -7.78 -3.87
CA ASN A 97 -7.04 -6.90 -5.06
C ASN A 97 -5.64 -6.43 -5.47
N SER A 98 -4.63 -6.65 -4.62
CA SER A 98 -3.25 -6.24 -4.86
C SER A 98 -2.33 -7.39 -5.30
N PHE A 99 -2.82 -8.63 -5.36
CA PHE A 99 -1.98 -9.80 -5.63
C PHE A 99 -1.25 -9.72 -6.99
N GLY A 100 0.02 -10.09 -6.97
CA GLY A 100 0.88 -10.09 -8.16
C GLY A 100 1.37 -8.70 -8.59
N MET A 101 1.07 -7.64 -7.83
CA MET A 101 1.53 -6.29 -8.15
C MET A 101 3.05 -6.18 -8.06
N THR A 102 3.71 -5.98 -9.20
CA THR A 102 5.16 -5.80 -9.34
C THR A 102 5.62 -4.44 -8.78
N CYS A 103 6.93 -4.25 -8.60
CA CYS A 103 7.52 -2.97 -8.22
C CYS A 103 8.63 -2.54 -9.21
N ASP A 104 8.25 -1.72 -10.18
CA ASP A 104 9.05 -1.35 -11.34
C ASP A 104 9.21 0.19 -11.48
N PRO A 105 9.97 0.85 -10.59
CA PRO A 105 10.11 2.30 -10.56
C PRO A 105 10.78 2.86 -11.83
N ILE A 106 10.14 3.85 -12.43
CA ILE A 106 10.69 4.62 -13.55
C ILE A 106 11.92 5.39 -13.07
N ALA A 107 12.98 5.35 -13.86
CA ALA A 107 14.26 5.97 -13.58
C ALA A 107 14.88 5.58 -12.22
N ASN A 108 14.51 4.41 -11.69
CA ASN A 108 14.93 3.96 -10.36
C ASN A 108 14.65 5.01 -9.26
N ARG A 109 13.51 5.72 -9.37
CA ARG A 109 13.04 6.71 -8.40
C ARG A 109 11.70 6.27 -7.81
N VAL A 110 11.54 6.51 -6.51
CA VAL A 110 10.28 6.25 -5.79
C VAL A 110 9.30 7.40 -6.04
N GLU A 111 8.89 7.56 -7.30
CA GLU A 111 8.02 8.65 -7.75
C GLU A 111 6.97 8.14 -8.73
N ALA A 112 7.38 7.65 -9.89
CA ALA A 112 6.51 7.05 -10.88
C ALA A 112 6.89 5.58 -11.10
N PRO A 113 5.95 4.61 -11.11
CA PRO A 113 4.51 4.74 -10.85
C PRO A 113 4.14 4.73 -9.35
N CYS A 114 5.10 4.85 -8.42
CA CYS A 114 4.87 4.76 -6.97
C CYS A 114 3.73 5.66 -6.46
N LEU A 115 3.66 6.91 -6.92
CA LEU A 115 2.56 7.82 -6.61
C LEU A 115 1.20 7.26 -7.10
N GLY A 116 1.16 6.76 -8.33
CA GLY A 116 -0.04 6.11 -8.89
C GLY A 116 -0.44 4.86 -8.10
N LYS A 117 0.53 4.09 -7.58
CA LYS A 117 0.26 2.94 -6.71
C LYS A 117 -0.29 3.36 -5.34
N ASN A 118 0.11 4.51 -4.81
CA ASN A 118 -0.51 5.09 -3.61
C ASN A 118 -1.96 5.50 -3.87
N VAL A 119 -2.24 6.14 -5.01
CA VAL A 119 -3.60 6.50 -5.43
C VAL A 119 -4.47 5.24 -5.54
N LEU A 120 -3.97 4.20 -6.22
CA LEU A 120 -4.65 2.92 -6.36
C LEU A 120 -4.94 2.28 -4.99
N ALA A 121 -3.95 2.28 -4.08
CA ALA A 121 -4.11 1.73 -2.74
C ALA A 121 -5.20 2.46 -1.94
N GLY A 122 -5.22 3.79 -1.97
CA GLY A 122 -6.26 4.58 -1.30
C GLY A 122 -7.66 4.36 -1.91
N SER A 123 -7.77 4.33 -3.24
CA SER A 123 -9.06 4.07 -3.92
C SER A 123 -9.58 2.65 -3.67
N ASN A 124 -8.68 1.67 -3.68
CA ASN A 124 -9.00 0.28 -3.35
C ASN A 124 -9.48 0.16 -1.90
N ALA A 125 -8.78 0.81 -0.96
CA ALA A 125 -9.15 0.80 0.45
C ALA A 125 -10.56 1.35 0.70
N LEU A 126 -10.87 2.52 0.14
CA LEU A 126 -12.19 3.12 0.26
C LEU A 126 -13.30 2.24 -0.34
N SER A 127 -13.04 1.64 -1.50
CA SER A 127 -14.00 0.75 -2.16
C SER A 127 -14.27 -0.50 -1.32
N CYS A 128 -13.21 -1.12 -0.79
CA CYS A 128 -13.33 -2.31 0.05
C CYS A 128 -14.00 -2.00 1.40
N ALA A 129 -13.76 -0.82 1.98
CA ALA A 129 -14.45 -0.37 3.19
C ALA A 129 -15.96 -0.24 2.95
N ASN A 130 -16.37 0.39 1.85
CA ASN A 130 -17.78 0.49 1.46
C ASN A 130 -18.42 -0.88 1.24
N MET A 131 -17.72 -1.81 0.56
CA MET A 131 -18.19 -3.19 0.39
C MET A 131 -18.42 -3.85 1.75
N ALA A 132 -17.44 -3.82 2.64
CA ALA A 132 -17.55 -4.44 3.94
C ALA A 132 -18.68 -3.84 4.80
N LEU A 133 -18.86 -2.51 4.77
CA LEU A 133 -19.96 -1.81 5.46
C LEU A 133 -21.34 -2.17 4.89
N SER A 134 -21.41 -2.65 3.64
CA SER A 134 -22.63 -3.20 3.03
C SER A 134 -22.85 -4.69 3.33
N ASP A 135 -22.16 -5.22 4.34
CA ASP A 135 -22.16 -6.64 4.74
C ASP A 135 -21.67 -7.60 3.65
N TYR A 136 -20.84 -7.10 2.73
CA TYR A 136 -20.10 -7.96 1.82
C TYR A 136 -18.93 -8.60 2.56
N GLU A 137 -19.05 -9.89 2.84
CA GLU A 137 -18.05 -10.65 3.58
C GLU A 137 -16.92 -11.13 2.67
N HIS A 138 -15.71 -11.16 3.20
CA HIS A 138 -14.58 -11.82 2.55
C HIS A 138 -14.85 -13.33 2.44
N LEU A 139 -14.48 -13.93 1.31
CA LEU A 139 -14.57 -15.38 1.14
C LEU A 139 -13.35 -16.11 1.72
N VAL A 140 -12.20 -15.43 1.79
CA VAL A 140 -10.95 -15.93 2.34
C VAL A 140 -10.55 -15.05 3.52
N PRO A 141 -10.33 -15.61 4.73
CA PRO A 141 -10.02 -14.82 5.91
C PRO A 141 -8.66 -14.14 5.81
N LEU A 142 -8.49 -13.04 6.55
CA LEU A 142 -7.33 -12.14 6.43
C LEU A 142 -5.99 -12.86 6.65
N ASP A 143 -5.92 -13.76 7.62
CA ASP A 143 -4.72 -14.55 7.93
C ASP A 143 -4.31 -15.45 6.76
N GLU A 144 -5.28 -16.15 6.14
CA GLU A 144 -5.04 -16.93 4.93
C GLU A 144 -4.56 -16.04 3.77
N VAL A 145 -5.17 -14.87 3.59
CA VAL A 145 -4.74 -13.90 2.56
C VAL A 145 -3.31 -13.40 2.81
N ILE A 146 -2.94 -13.11 4.05
CA ILE A 146 -1.57 -12.68 4.39
C ILE A 146 -0.55 -13.78 4.10
N ASN A 147 -0.85 -15.02 4.48
CA ASN A 147 0.01 -16.17 4.19
C ASN A 147 0.15 -16.38 2.68
N ALA A 148 -0.96 -16.35 1.94
CA ALA A 148 -0.96 -16.47 0.49
C ALA A 148 -0.18 -15.33 -0.19
N MET A 149 -0.31 -14.09 0.31
CA MET A 149 0.48 -12.95 -0.17
C MET A 149 1.98 -13.20 0.03
N ASN A 150 2.39 -13.75 1.17
CA ASN A 150 3.78 -14.07 1.44
C ASN A 150 4.33 -15.20 0.55
N GLU A 151 3.52 -16.22 0.26
CA GLU A 151 3.88 -17.26 -0.71
C GLU A 151 4.04 -16.67 -2.12
N VAL A 152 3.07 -15.88 -2.58
CA VAL A 152 3.12 -15.21 -3.88
C VAL A 152 4.33 -14.28 -3.97
N ALA A 153 4.72 -13.61 -2.88
CA ALA A 153 5.93 -12.79 -2.83
C ALA A 153 7.18 -13.60 -3.19
N GLY A 154 7.28 -14.85 -2.73
CA GLY A 154 8.36 -15.77 -3.09
C GLY A 154 8.35 -16.25 -4.54
N TYR A 155 7.23 -16.09 -5.25
CA TYR A 155 7.10 -16.46 -6.66
C TYR A 155 7.36 -15.31 -7.63
N ILE A 156 7.40 -14.06 -7.16
CA ILE A 156 7.69 -12.91 -8.01
C ILE A 156 9.18 -12.94 -8.38
N PRO A 157 9.53 -12.95 -9.70
CA PRO A 157 10.92 -12.83 -10.12
C PRO A 157 11.58 -11.58 -9.56
N HIS A 158 12.84 -11.71 -9.15
CA HIS A 158 13.60 -10.60 -8.54
C HIS A 158 13.66 -9.35 -9.43
N GLU A 159 13.63 -9.50 -10.75
CA GLU A 159 13.58 -8.41 -11.73
C GLU A 159 12.27 -7.61 -11.71
N LEU A 160 11.19 -8.20 -11.21
CA LEU A 160 9.87 -7.58 -11.08
C LEU A 160 9.60 -7.04 -9.66
N CYS A 161 10.55 -7.20 -8.75
CA CYS A 161 10.60 -6.53 -7.46
C CYS A 161 11.33 -5.18 -7.58
N CYS A 162 11.37 -4.40 -6.49
CA CYS A 162 11.92 -3.04 -6.41
C CYS A 162 13.47 -2.99 -6.57
N THR A 163 13.97 -3.50 -7.69
CA THR A 163 15.39 -3.75 -7.97
C THR A 163 15.85 -3.02 -9.23
N ALA A 164 14.91 -2.38 -9.93
CA ALA A 164 15.12 -1.66 -11.19
C ALA A 164 15.74 -2.51 -12.33
N LYS A 165 15.56 -3.83 -12.27
CA LYS A 165 16.10 -4.79 -13.26
C LYS A 165 15.09 -5.24 -14.32
N GLY A 166 13.81 -4.88 -14.18
CA GLY A 166 12.74 -5.27 -15.10
C GLY A 166 11.58 -4.29 -15.13
N GLY A 167 10.54 -4.66 -15.86
CA GLY A 167 9.31 -3.88 -16.02
C GLY A 167 9.55 -2.50 -16.63
N LEU A 168 8.80 -1.49 -16.14
CA LEU A 168 8.95 -0.10 -16.57
C LEU A 168 10.37 0.44 -16.38
N SER A 169 11.10 -0.03 -15.36
CA SER A 169 12.43 0.45 -14.98
C SER A 169 13.46 0.37 -16.10
N VAL A 170 13.37 -0.66 -16.96
CA VAL A 170 14.34 -0.93 -18.04
C VAL A 170 13.88 -0.47 -19.42
N THR A 171 12.73 0.19 -19.50
CA THR A 171 12.25 0.74 -20.78
C THR A 171 13.19 1.82 -21.31
N PRO A 172 13.29 2.02 -22.64
CA PRO A 172 14.15 3.06 -23.21
C PRO A 172 13.83 4.46 -22.65
N THR A 173 12.55 4.77 -22.48
CA THR A 173 12.10 6.03 -21.90
C THR A 173 12.53 6.18 -20.44
N SER A 174 12.39 5.13 -19.62
CA SER A 174 12.84 5.15 -18.22
C SER A 174 14.34 5.42 -18.12
N LYS A 175 15.15 4.74 -18.94
CA LYS A 175 16.61 4.93 -18.97
C LYS A 175 17.02 6.33 -19.43
N ALA A 176 16.36 6.87 -20.45
CA ALA A 176 16.60 8.25 -20.88
C ALA A 176 16.24 9.28 -19.79
N ILE A 177 15.18 9.03 -19.02
CA ILE A 177 14.83 9.89 -17.87
C ILE A 177 15.89 9.79 -16.77
N GLU A 178 16.35 8.58 -16.45
CA GLU A 178 17.42 8.32 -15.46
C GLU A 178 18.70 9.10 -15.81
N GLU A 179 19.14 9.04 -17.06
CA GLU A 179 20.32 9.76 -17.56
C GLU A 179 20.14 11.28 -17.43
N ARG A 180 19.00 11.82 -17.90
CA ARG A 180 18.72 13.26 -17.83
C ARG A 180 18.70 13.78 -16.39
N LEU A 181 18.11 13.04 -15.45
CA LEU A 181 18.10 13.40 -14.04
C LEU A 181 19.51 13.37 -13.44
N ALA A 182 20.31 12.36 -13.79
CA ALA A 182 21.70 12.26 -13.34
C ALA A 182 22.58 13.43 -13.86
N GLU A 183 22.34 13.92 -15.08
CA GLU A 183 23.01 15.11 -15.61
C GLU A 183 22.60 16.39 -14.86
N GLN A 184 21.31 16.56 -14.59
CA GLN A 184 20.80 17.70 -13.81
C GLN A 184 21.39 17.74 -12.40
N GLU A 185 21.49 16.58 -11.73
CA GLU A 185 22.09 16.46 -10.40
C GLU A 185 23.59 16.80 -10.40
N LYS A 186 24.31 16.50 -11.48
CA LYS A 186 25.72 16.90 -11.64
C LYS A 186 25.85 18.40 -11.87
N ALA A 187 24.97 18.99 -12.66
CA ALA A 187 24.99 20.43 -12.97
C ALA A 187 24.59 21.31 -11.76
N ALA A 188 23.81 20.77 -10.82
CA ALA A 188 23.37 21.47 -9.61
C ALA A 188 24.40 21.42 -8.46
N LYS A 189 25.50 20.69 -8.61
CA LYS A 189 26.61 20.60 -7.65
C LYS A 189 27.78 21.48 -8.09
#